data_AF-A0A7L0HG66-F1
#
_entry.id   AF-A0A7L0HG66-F1
#
_cell.length_a   1.000
_cell.length_b   1.000
_cell.length_c   1.000
_cell.angle_alpha   90.00
_cell.angle_beta   90.00
_cell.angle_gamma   90.00
#
_symmetry.space_group_name_H-M   'P 1'
#
loop_
_entity.id
_entity.type
_entity.pdbx_description
1 polymer ?
#
loop_
_entity_poly.entity_id
_entity_poly.type
_entity_poly.pdbx_seq_one_letter_code
_entity_poly.pdbx_strand_id
1 'polypeptide(L)'
;RAFAVVLVLDLSKPNELWTTMEKLLQVARNHVNKILTKLEKTNPEVAAEIKQRMRSNLQRDHPDYDLVDPFPIPLVIIGSKYDIFHEFDSEMRKIISKTLRFVSHYYGASLVFTSKSEALLLKARTLINHLAFGYDKSKSVSVDHSKPLFIPAGLDSLSQIGPPPASDSDIGKMRANTPLELWKKVFEKMFPPESFCDLQDTKDPAQDLQYAEYEVDVMRAQKNQELEQYKRNASKTWKEMDFDSD
;
A
#
# COMPACT_ATOMS: atom_id res chain seq x y z
N ARG A 1 -8.56 20.76 3.65
CA ARG A 1 -8.93 19.33 3.81
C ARG A 1 -7.70 18.51 3.48
N ALA A 2 -7.25 17.62 4.37
CA ALA A 2 -6.06 16.81 4.13
C ALA A 2 -6.47 15.49 3.44
N PHE A 3 -5.72 15.09 2.42
CA PHE A 3 -5.86 13.78 1.78
C PHE A 3 -4.80 12.85 2.37
N ALA A 4 -5.19 11.62 2.71
CA ALA A 4 -4.31 10.62 3.31
C ALA A 4 -4.67 9.24 2.76
N VAL A 5 -3.71 8.32 2.80
CA VAL A 5 -3.89 6.92 2.40
C VAL A 5 -3.78 6.02 3.63
N VAL A 6 -4.74 5.09 3.74
CA VAL A 6 -4.70 4.01 4.72
C VAL A 6 -4.60 2.71 3.96
N LEU A 7 -3.48 2.01 4.13
CA LEU A 7 -3.25 0.70 3.54
C LEU A 7 -3.55 -0.38 4.58
N VAL A 8 -4.55 -1.22 4.31
CA VAL A 8 -4.87 -2.36 5.18
C VAL A 8 -4.30 -3.62 4.56
N LEU A 9 -3.51 -4.34 5.33
CA LEU A 9 -2.85 -5.58 4.95
C LEU A 9 -3.40 -6.75 5.77
N ASP A 10 -3.61 -7.90 5.13
CA ASP A 10 -4.05 -9.11 5.80
C ASP A 10 -2.84 -9.90 6.32
N LEU A 11 -2.66 -9.94 7.65
CA LEU A 11 -1.52 -10.66 8.26
C LEU A 11 -1.69 -12.18 8.26
N SER A 12 -2.90 -12.70 7.97
CA SER A 12 -3.15 -14.15 7.90
C SER A 12 -2.55 -14.81 6.65
N LYS A 13 -2.17 -14.01 5.65
CA LYS A 13 -1.68 -14.48 4.34
C LYS A 13 -0.32 -13.89 3.99
N PRO A 14 0.78 -14.41 4.57
CA PRO A 14 2.11 -13.83 4.37
C PRO A 14 2.60 -13.92 2.92
N ASN A 15 2.19 -14.94 2.16
CA ASN A 15 2.59 -15.14 0.76
C ASN A 15 2.03 -14.05 -0.17
N GLU A 16 0.85 -13.51 0.13
CA GLU A 16 0.21 -12.43 -0.66
C GLU A 16 0.63 -11.03 -0.17
N LEU A 17 1.18 -10.93 1.05
CA LEU A 17 1.39 -9.69 1.78
C LEU A 17 2.30 -8.70 1.04
N TRP A 18 3.50 -9.15 0.64
CA TRP A 18 4.48 -8.29 -0.01
C TRP A 18 3.96 -7.79 -1.36
N THR A 19 3.50 -8.71 -2.20
CA THR A 19 3.01 -8.41 -3.55
C THR A 19 1.85 -7.42 -3.51
N THR A 20 0.91 -7.59 -2.58
CA THR A 20 -0.24 -6.69 -2.40
C THR A 20 0.21 -5.30 -1.97
N MET A 21 1.05 -5.23 -0.94
CA MET A 21 1.59 -3.98 -0.42
C MET A 21 2.38 -3.21 -1.48
N GLU A 22 3.32 -3.87 -2.15
CA GLU A 22 4.17 -3.26 -3.18
C GLU A 22 3.34 -2.68 -4.33
N LYS A 23 2.42 -3.48 -4.90
CA LYS A 23 1.57 -3.03 -6.01
C LYS A 23 0.69 -1.85 -5.62
N LEU A 24 0.01 -1.93 -4.47
CA LEU A 24 -0.91 -0.87 -4.03
C LEU A 24 -0.17 0.44 -3.74
N LEU A 25 0.99 0.38 -3.05
CA LEU A 25 1.80 1.56 -2.77
C LEU A 25 2.36 2.17 -4.06
N GLN A 26 2.83 1.36 -5.01
CA GLN A 26 3.34 1.85 -6.30
C GLN A 26 2.23 2.55 -7.10
N VAL A 27 1.05 1.93 -7.24
CA VAL A 27 -0.09 2.51 -7.97
C VAL A 27 -0.53 3.83 -7.33
N ALA A 28 -0.72 3.85 -6.01
CA ALA A 28 -1.11 5.04 -5.28
C ALA A 28 -0.06 6.15 -5.41
N ARG A 29 1.22 5.83 -5.24
CA ARG A 29 2.32 6.79 -5.37
C ARG A 29 2.41 7.40 -6.75
N ASN A 30 2.29 6.57 -7.79
CA ASN A 30 2.32 7.02 -9.18
C ASN A 30 1.17 7.98 -9.49
N HIS A 31 -0.02 7.69 -8.97
CA HIS A 31 -1.18 8.56 -9.15
C HIS A 31 -1.00 9.90 -8.42
N VAL A 32 -0.57 9.87 -7.16
CA VAL A 32 -0.32 11.08 -6.37
C VAL A 32 0.79 11.93 -7.00
N ASN A 33 1.87 11.33 -7.47
CA ASN A 33 2.95 12.04 -8.16
C ASN A 33 2.46 12.70 -9.45
N LYS A 34 1.63 12.01 -10.25
CA LYS A 34 1.02 12.61 -11.46
C LYS A 34 0.18 13.84 -11.12
N ILE A 35 -0.61 13.79 -10.05
CA ILE A 35 -1.40 14.93 -9.58
C ILE A 35 -0.48 16.05 -9.10
N LEU A 36 0.56 15.72 -8.34
CA LEU A 36 1.50 16.70 -7.81
C LEU A 36 2.26 17.43 -8.93
N THR A 37 2.71 16.71 -9.98
CA THR A 37 3.35 17.34 -11.15
C THR A 37 2.38 18.23 -11.93
N LYS A 38 1.09 17.90 -12.00
CA LYS A 38 0.08 18.81 -12.56
C LYS A 38 -0.09 20.06 -11.68
N LEU A 39 -0.16 19.86 -10.36
CA LEU A 39 -0.32 20.93 -9.39
C LEU A 39 0.89 21.87 -9.39
N GLU A 40 2.11 21.38 -9.56
CA GLU A 40 3.32 22.19 -9.68
C GLU A 40 3.25 23.18 -10.84
N LYS A 41 2.57 22.82 -11.94
CA LYS A 41 2.37 23.69 -13.10
C LYS A 41 1.30 24.75 -12.87
N THR A 42 0.25 24.41 -12.12
CA THR A 42 -0.89 25.31 -11.88
C THR A 42 -0.69 26.20 -10.65
N ASN A 43 -0.11 25.66 -9.58
CA ASN A 43 0.10 26.31 -8.28
C ASN A 43 1.36 25.74 -7.58
N PRO A 44 2.55 26.26 -7.89
CA PRO A 44 3.81 25.73 -7.36
C PRO A 44 3.96 25.90 -5.84
N GLU A 45 3.40 26.96 -5.25
CA GLU A 45 3.46 27.22 -3.81
C GLU A 45 2.78 26.11 -2.99
N VAL A 46 1.57 25.71 -3.41
CA VAL A 46 0.81 24.64 -2.74
C VAL A 46 1.51 23.29 -2.89
N ALA A 47 2.08 23.01 -4.07
CA ALA A 47 2.85 21.79 -4.29
C ALA A 47 4.11 21.73 -3.41
N ALA A 48 4.81 22.86 -3.25
CA ALA A 48 5.96 22.98 -2.37
C ALA A 48 5.56 22.81 -0.90
N GLU A 49 4.45 23.40 -0.46
CA GLU A 49 3.92 23.25 0.89
C GLU A 49 3.59 21.78 1.22
N ILE A 50 2.93 21.06 0.30
CA ILE A 50 2.62 19.64 0.47
C ILE A 50 3.91 18.82 0.63
N LYS A 51 4.90 19.04 -0.25
CA LYS A 51 6.20 18.34 -0.15
C LYS A 51 6.93 18.65 1.14
N GLN A 52 6.94 19.91 1.56
CA GLN A 52 7.60 20.35 2.79
C GLN A 52 6.92 19.75 4.02
N ARG A 53 5.58 19.76 4.06
CA ARG A 53 4.81 19.15 5.16
C ARG A 53 5.09 17.66 5.27
N MET A 54 5.17 16.96 4.15
CA MET A 54 5.49 15.53 4.17
C MET A 54 6.92 15.25 4.64
N ARG A 55 7.89 16.03 4.20
CA ARG A 55 9.27 15.93 4.69
C ARG A 55 9.40 16.30 6.17
N SER A 56 8.55 17.18 6.68
CA SER A 56 8.54 17.55 8.11
C SER A 56 7.96 16.49 9.05
N ASN A 57 7.28 15.45 8.51
CA ASN A 57 6.77 14.36 9.35
C ASN A 57 7.89 13.52 9.96
N LEU A 58 9.03 13.41 9.28
CA LEU A 58 10.27 12.92 9.85
C LEU A 58 11.07 14.14 10.33
N GLN A 59 11.46 14.15 11.60
CA GLN A 59 12.21 15.28 12.15
C GLN A 59 13.55 15.38 11.42
N ARG A 60 14.02 16.60 11.13
CA ARG A 60 15.24 16.80 10.31
C ARG A 60 16.52 16.28 10.99
N ASP A 61 16.49 16.16 12.30
CA ASP A 61 17.53 15.58 13.16
C ASP A 61 17.46 14.05 13.25
N HIS A 62 16.50 13.43 12.57
CA HIS A 62 16.39 11.97 12.55
C HIS A 62 17.59 11.34 11.81
N PRO A 63 18.24 10.32 12.37
CA PRO A 63 19.46 9.74 11.79
C PRO A 63 19.26 9.16 10.39
N ASP A 64 18.05 8.68 10.10
CA ASP A 64 17.72 8.05 8.81
C ASP A 64 17.11 9.02 7.78
N TYR A 65 17.15 10.34 8.02
CA TYR A 65 16.44 11.33 7.20
C TYR A 65 16.80 11.23 5.69
N ASP A 66 18.08 10.98 5.37
CA ASP A 66 18.57 10.84 3.99
C ASP A 66 18.46 9.40 3.43
N LEU A 67 18.10 8.43 4.27
CA LEU A 67 18.03 7.01 3.91
C LEU A 67 16.61 6.51 3.60
N VAL A 68 15.60 7.31 3.95
CA VAL A 68 14.20 7.00 3.71
C VAL A 68 13.68 7.67 2.44
N ASP A 69 12.55 7.18 1.93
CA ASP A 69 11.86 7.75 0.78
C ASP A 69 10.37 7.97 1.11
N PRO A 70 10.04 9.07 1.82
CA PRO A 70 8.71 9.30 2.35
C PRO A 70 7.63 9.32 1.27
N PHE A 71 6.45 8.77 1.59
CA PHE A 71 5.30 8.82 0.70
C PHE A 71 4.87 10.29 0.48
N PRO A 72 4.43 10.69 -0.73
CA PRO A 72 4.12 12.10 -1.05
C PRO A 72 2.88 12.68 -0.33
N ILE A 73 2.15 11.85 0.41
CA ILE A 73 1.01 12.22 1.26
C ILE A 73 1.00 11.35 2.53
N PRO A 74 0.29 11.74 3.60
CA PRO A 74 0.26 10.95 4.82
C PRO A 74 -0.21 9.51 4.59
N LEU A 75 0.53 8.56 5.13
CA LEU A 75 0.31 7.12 4.97
C LEU A 75 0.21 6.44 6.34
N VAL A 76 -0.79 5.57 6.50
CA VAL A 76 -0.91 4.65 7.63
C VAL A 76 -1.03 3.24 7.09
N ILE A 77 -0.22 2.33 7.61
CA ILE A 77 -0.26 0.89 7.31
C ILE A 77 -0.90 0.18 8.50
N ILE A 78 -1.95 -0.58 8.23
CA ILE A 78 -2.71 -1.35 9.22
C ILE A 78 -2.55 -2.83 8.90
N GLY A 79 -1.93 -3.59 9.81
CA GLY A 79 -1.94 -5.05 9.78
C GLY A 79 -3.22 -5.57 10.43
N SER A 80 -4.12 -6.15 9.66
CA SER A 80 -5.38 -6.74 10.12
C SER A 80 -5.22 -8.23 10.46
N LYS A 81 -6.22 -8.79 11.15
CA LYS A 81 -6.24 -10.19 11.61
C LYS A 81 -5.05 -10.57 12.49
N TYR A 82 -4.63 -9.65 13.37
CA TYR A 82 -3.56 -9.92 14.33
C TYR A 82 -3.83 -11.14 15.23
N ASP A 83 -5.09 -11.46 15.48
CA ASP A 83 -5.53 -12.66 16.20
C ASP A 83 -5.05 -13.96 15.54
N ILE A 84 -5.05 -14.03 14.21
CA ILE A 84 -4.53 -15.20 13.47
C ILE A 84 -2.99 -15.14 13.42
N PHE A 85 -2.45 -13.96 13.13
CA PHE A 85 -1.01 -13.75 13.04
C PHE A 85 -0.27 -14.03 14.36
N HIS A 86 -0.91 -13.80 15.51
CA HIS A 86 -0.31 -14.07 16.81
C HIS A 86 0.01 -15.55 17.02
N GLU A 87 -0.73 -16.46 16.38
CA GLU A 87 -0.56 -17.91 16.47
C GLU A 87 0.58 -18.44 15.57
N PHE A 88 1.19 -17.59 14.73
CA PHE A 88 2.30 -18.01 13.86
C PHE A 88 3.60 -18.23 14.64
N ASP A 89 4.51 -19.00 14.03
CA ASP A 89 5.84 -19.24 14.59
C ASP A 89 6.58 -17.92 14.89
N SER A 90 7.39 -17.94 15.95
CA SER A 90 8.15 -16.76 16.39
C SER A 90 9.04 -16.19 15.28
N GLU A 91 9.64 -17.08 14.47
CA GLU A 91 10.45 -16.69 13.33
C GLU A 91 9.63 -15.98 12.25
N MET A 92 8.48 -16.54 11.85
CA MET A 92 7.58 -15.91 10.87
C MET A 92 7.10 -14.54 11.37
N ARG A 93 6.68 -14.46 12.64
CA ARG A 93 6.24 -13.20 13.26
C ARG A 93 7.35 -12.16 13.27
N LYS A 94 8.59 -12.55 13.58
CA LYS A 94 9.77 -11.68 13.56
C LYS A 94 10.04 -11.14 12.17
N ILE A 95 10.00 -11.99 11.13
CA ILE A 95 10.24 -11.58 9.74
C ILE A 95 9.17 -10.57 9.29
N ILE A 96 7.89 -10.91 9.44
CA ILE A 96 6.78 -10.06 9.02
C ILE A 96 6.77 -8.72 9.78
N SER A 97 6.97 -8.77 11.11
CA SER A 97 7.03 -7.56 11.94
C SER A 97 8.17 -6.65 11.54
N LYS A 98 9.39 -7.18 11.36
CA LYS A 98 10.54 -6.38 10.93
C LYS A 98 10.36 -5.80 9.54
N THR A 99 9.82 -6.57 8.60
CA THR A 99 9.57 -6.11 7.24
C THR A 99 8.55 -4.98 7.21
N LEU A 100 7.42 -5.13 7.92
CA LEU A 100 6.40 -4.07 7.97
C LEU A 100 6.91 -2.82 8.70
N ARG A 101 7.75 -2.98 9.73
CA ARG A 101 8.44 -1.85 10.39
C ARG A 101 9.37 -1.12 9.42
N PHE A 102 10.21 -1.85 8.70
CA PHE A 102 11.09 -1.28 7.68
C PHE A 102 10.29 -0.52 6.63
N VAL A 103 9.27 -1.13 6.03
CA VAL A 103 8.47 -0.50 4.97
C VAL A 103 7.74 0.74 5.49
N SER A 104 7.20 0.67 6.71
CA SER A 104 6.53 1.81 7.31
C SER A 104 7.50 2.96 7.55
N HIS A 105 8.68 2.68 8.11
CA HIS A 105 9.71 3.68 8.34
C HIS A 105 10.25 4.28 7.03
N TYR A 106 10.53 3.42 6.04
CA TYR A 106 11.03 3.82 4.72
C TYR A 106 10.08 4.80 4.01
N TYR A 107 8.76 4.57 4.09
CA TYR A 107 7.76 5.48 3.53
C TYR A 107 7.30 6.59 4.48
N GLY A 108 7.86 6.71 5.68
CA GLY A 108 7.42 7.68 6.69
C GLY A 108 5.97 7.48 7.16
N ALA A 109 5.49 6.23 7.11
CA ALA A 109 4.14 5.84 7.50
C ALA A 109 4.06 5.45 8.98
N SER A 110 2.86 5.53 9.55
CA SER A 110 2.58 4.92 10.85
C SER A 110 2.14 3.46 10.67
N LEU A 111 2.53 2.57 11.57
CA LEU A 111 2.16 1.15 11.56
C LEU A 111 1.31 0.80 12.77
N VAL A 112 0.22 0.06 12.57
CA VAL A 112 -0.58 -0.50 13.66
C VAL A 112 -1.08 -1.89 13.33
N PHE A 113 -1.02 -2.82 14.28
CA PHE A 113 -1.67 -4.11 14.19
C PHE A 113 -3.01 -4.09 14.91
N THR A 114 -4.03 -4.63 14.24
CA THR A 114 -5.40 -4.70 14.74
C THR A 114 -5.99 -6.09 14.56
N SER A 115 -6.91 -6.43 15.45
CA SER A 115 -7.75 -7.63 15.36
C SER A 115 -9.20 -7.23 15.66
N LYS A 116 -10.04 -8.22 15.96
CA LYS A 116 -11.40 -8.02 16.47
C LYS A 116 -11.43 -7.37 17.87
N SER A 117 -10.29 -7.27 18.55
CA SER A 117 -10.18 -6.63 19.87
C SER A 117 -10.45 -5.12 19.79
N GLU A 118 -11.44 -4.64 20.56
CA GLU A 118 -11.79 -3.22 20.62
C GLU A 118 -10.60 -2.34 21.04
N ALA A 119 -9.76 -2.82 21.95
CA ALA A 119 -8.58 -2.08 22.42
C ALA A 119 -7.58 -1.79 21.28
N LEU A 120 -7.41 -2.72 20.33
CA LEU A 120 -6.54 -2.51 19.17
C LEU A 120 -7.18 -1.61 18.12
N LEU A 121 -8.49 -1.73 17.93
CA LEU A 121 -9.25 -0.83 17.05
C LEU A 121 -9.19 0.62 17.53
N LEU A 122 -9.24 0.86 18.84
CA LEU A 122 -9.08 2.20 19.42
C LEU A 122 -7.71 2.81 19.08
N LYS A 123 -6.64 2.01 19.14
CA LYS A 123 -5.29 2.48 18.74
C LYS A 123 -5.23 2.85 17.25
N ALA A 124 -5.84 2.04 16.38
CA ALA A 124 -5.92 2.37 14.95
C ALA A 124 -6.73 3.66 14.70
N ARG A 125 -7.86 3.82 15.41
CA ARG A 125 -8.66 5.06 15.37
C ARG A 125 -7.86 6.29 15.79
N THR A 126 -6.97 6.19 16.78
CA THR A 126 -6.10 7.31 17.16
C THR A 126 -5.24 7.81 15.99
N LEU A 127 -4.65 6.90 15.20
CA LEU A 127 -3.86 7.28 14.02
C LEU A 127 -4.73 7.90 12.93
N ILE A 128 -5.92 7.33 12.68
CA ILE A 128 -6.86 7.86 11.69
C ILE A 128 -7.39 9.24 12.11
N ASN A 129 -7.67 9.43 13.40
CA ASN A 129 -8.13 10.71 13.94
C ASN A 129 -7.04 11.78 13.85
N HIS A 130 -5.78 11.42 14.06
CA HIS A 130 -4.65 12.31 13.78
C HIS A 130 -4.63 12.73 12.31
N LEU A 131 -4.81 11.79 11.37
CA LEU A 131 -4.85 12.10 9.94
C LEU A 131 -6.04 12.98 9.54
N ALA A 132 -7.23 12.67 10.05
CA ALA A 132 -8.47 13.31 9.65
C ALA A 132 -8.66 14.70 10.29
N PHE A 133 -8.27 14.85 11.56
CA PHE A 133 -8.60 16.01 12.38
C PHE A 133 -7.37 16.73 12.95
N GLY A 134 -6.16 16.17 12.80
CA GLY A 134 -4.93 16.80 13.31
C GLY A 134 -4.77 16.73 14.83
N TYR A 135 -5.48 15.83 15.52
CA TYR A 135 -5.26 15.56 16.95
C TYR A 135 -3.81 15.19 17.25
N ASP A 136 -3.33 15.37 18.49
CA ASP A 136 -1.93 15.08 18.81
C ASP A 136 -1.50 13.65 18.51
N LYS A 137 -0.27 13.50 17.98
CA LYS A 137 0.35 12.20 17.75
C LYS A 137 0.53 11.49 19.10
N SER A 138 0.09 10.23 19.18
CA SER A 138 0.45 9.39 20.34
C SER A 138 1.97 9.25 20.41
N LYS A 139 2.54 9.35 21.62
CA LYS A 139 3.97 9.09 21.87
C LYS A 139 4.27 7.65 22.24
N SER A 140 3.23 6.83 22.43
CA SER A 140 3.42 5.42 22.76
C SER A 140 3.91 4.64 21.54
N VAL A 141 4.89 3.75 21.78
CA VAL A 141 5.51 2.92 20.75
C VAL A 141 5.55 1.47 21.26
N SER A 142 5.09 0.54 20.42
CA SER A 142 5.14 -0.91 20.65
C SER A 142 5.80 -1.58 19.45
N VAL A 143 7.05 -1.99 19.65
CA VAL A 143 7.94 -2.57 18.61
C VAL A 143 8.19 -4.07 18.79
N ASP A 144 7.71 -4.64 19.89
CA ASP A 144 7.88 -6.04 20.26
C ASP A 144 7.04 -6.94 19.35
N HIS A 145 7.69 -7.90 18.68
CA HIS A 145 7.05 -8.83 17.74
C HIS A 145 6.13 -9.85 18.44
N SER A 146 6.29 -10.04 19.75
CA SER A 146 5.37 -10.86 20.56
C SER A 146 4.05 -10.13 20.89
N LYS A 147 4.00 -8.82 20.66
CA LYS A 147 2.87 -7.93 20.95
C LYS A 147 2.34 -7.29 19.67
N PRO A 148 1.12 -6.73 19.69
CA PRO A 148 0.62 -5.96 18.55
C PRO A 148 1.48 -4.70 18.36
N LEU A 149 1.93 -4.49 17.13
CA LEU A 149 2.73 -3.33 16.78
C LEU A 149 1.90 -2.06 16.80
N PHE A 150 2.50 -0.98 17.29
CA PHE A 150 1.94 0.36 17.24
C PHE A 150 3.08 1.36 17.18
N ILE A 151 3.28 1.97 16.02
CA ILE A 151 4.45 2.78 15.72
C ILE A 151 3.98 4.01 14.93
N PRO A 152 3.84 5.16 15.59
CA PRO A 152 3.62 6.43 14.93
C PRO A 152 4.79 6.78 14.01
N ALA A 153 4.49 7.45 12.88
CA ALA A 153 5.50 7.88 11.92
C ALA A 153 6.59 8.74 12.59
N GLY A 154 7.85 8.39 12.35
CA GLY A 154 9.03 9.09 12.85
C GLY A 154 9.52 8.69 14.24
N LEU A 155 8.93 7.65 14.86
CA LEU A 155 9.38 7.10 16.15
C LEU A 155 10.11 5.75 16.03
N ASP A 156 10.33 5.26 14.80
CA ASP A 156 11.15 4.07 14.53
C ASP A 156 12.47 4.49 13.88
N SER A 157 13.44 3.58 13.83
CA SER A 157 14.74 3.83 13.18
C SER A 157 15.31 2.56 12.55
N LEU A 158 16.11 2.71 11.50
CA LEU A 158 16.76 1.60 10.81
C LEU A 158 17.73 0.87 11.75
N SER A 159 18.37 1.57 12.69
CA SER A 159 19.22 0.98 13.71
C SER A 159 18.44 0.09 14.69
N GLN A 160 17.22 0.50 15.10
CA GLN A 160 16.36 -0.29 15.98
C GLN A 160 15.67 -1.47 15.27
N ILE A 161 15.39 -1.34 13.97
CA ILE A 161 14.84 -2.43 13.15
C ILE A 161 15.94 -3.48 12.88
N GLY A 162 17.15 -2.99 12.60
CA GLY A 162 18.31 -3.79 12.23
C GLY A 162 18.23 -4.35 10.81
N PRO A 163 19.20 -5.19 10.42
CA PRO A 163 19.20 -5.81 9.10
C PRO A 163 18.01 -6.78 8.93
N PRO A 164 17.67 -7.12 7.67
CA PRO A 164 16.73 -8.18 7.38
C PRO A 164 17.09 -9.46 8.14
N PRO A 165 16.11 -10.15 8.76
CA PRO A 165 16.33 -11.41 9.46
C PRO A 165 16.66 -12.54 8.48
N ALA A 166 17.90 -12.56 7.99
CA ALA A 166 18.49 -13.61 7.18
C ALA A 166 19.92 -13.91 7.69
N SER A 167 20.49 -15.05 7.31
CA SER A 167 21.89 -15.34 7.66
C SER A 167 22.82 -14.36 6.93
N ASP A 168 23.92 -13.92 7.57
CA ASP A 168 24.88 -12.99 6.96
C ASP A 168 25.45 -13.53 5.64
N SER A 169 25.55 -14.86 5.51
CA SER A 169 25.99 -15.55 4.30
C SER A 169 24.99 -15.43 3.14
N ASP A 170 23.69 -15.34 3.44
CA ASP A 170 22.63 -15.16 2.45
C ASP A 170 22.56 -13.71 1.98
N ILE A 171 22.69 -12.75 2.90
CA ILE A 171 22.64 -11.31 2.61
C ILE A 171 23.79 -10.92 1.68
N GLY A 172 25.01 -11.42 1.93
CA GLY A 172 26.17 -11.15 1.08
C GLY A 172 26.08 -11.73 -0.34
N LYS A 173 25.24 -12.75 -0.55
CA LYS A 173 25.00 -13.35 -1.88
C LYS A 173 23.87 -12.66 -2.64
N MET A 174 22.96 -11.99 -1.95
CA MET A 174 21.84 -11.28 -2.55
C MET A 174 22.29 -9.92 -3.12
N ARG A 175 22.48 -9.87 -4.44
CA ARG A 175 22.68 -8.58 -5.14
C ARG A 175 21.39 -7.76 -5.11
N ALA A 176 21.32 -6.70 -4.33
CA ALA A 176 20.19 -5.77 -4.31
C ALA A 176 20.70 -4.35 -4.60
N ASN A 177 19.97 -3.60 -5.43
CA ASN A 177 20.34 -2.22 -5.77
C ASN A 177 19.74 -1.22 -4.80
N THR A 178 18.68 -1.60 -4.10
CA THR A 178 18.00 -0.77 -3.09
C THR A 178 17.74 -1.55 -1.80
N PRO A 179 17.62 -0.86 -0.64
CA PRO A 179 17.22 -1.51 0.60
C PRO A 179 15.90 -2.26 0.47
N LEU A 180 14.92 -1.68 -0.24
CA LEU A 180 13.62 -2.30 -0.47
C LEU A 180 13.72 -3.63 -1.22
N GLU A 181 14.57 -3.72 -2.26
CA GLU A 181 14.84 -4.96 -2.98
C GLU A 181 15.50 -6.02 -2.10
N LEU A 182 16.36 -5.63 -1.17
CA LEU A 182 16.97 -6.57 -0.24
C LEU A 182 15.92 -7.18 0.69
N TRP A 183 15.07 -6.35 1.29
CA TRP A 183 13.97 -6.80 2.14
C TRP A 183 12.97 -7.67 1.36
N LYS A 184 12.69 -7.32 0.10
CA LYS A 184 11.88 -8.13 -0.81
C LYS A 184 12.41 -9.55 -0.95
N LYS A 185 13.68 -9.69 -1.31
CA LYS A 185 14.30 -11.01 -1.55
C LYS A 185 14.33 -11.87 -0.31
N VAL A 186 14.58 -11.28 0.86
CA VAL A 186 14.54 -12.00 2.14
C VAL A 186 13.12 -12.44 2.47
N PHE A 187 12.13 -11.57 2.25
CA PHE A 187 10.73 -11.89 2.50
C PHE A 187 10.22 -12.99 1.56
N GLU A 188 10.47 -12.88 0.25
CA GLU A 188 10.05 -13.86 -0.77
C GLU A 188 10.76 -15.21 -0.63
N LYS A 189 11.97 -15.24 -0.06
CA LYS A 189 12.67 -16.51 0.28
C LYS A 189 11.91 -17.29 1.36
N MET A 190 11.33 -16.59 2.34
CA MET A 190 10.56 -17.22 3.43
C MET A 190 9.10 -17.46 3.04
N PHE A 191 8.52 -16.53 2.29
CA PHE A 191 7.11 -16.55 1.86
C PHE A 191 7.06 -16.39 0.35
N PRO A 192 7.27 -17.48 -0.42
CA PRO A 192 7.19 -17.42 -1.87
C PRO A 192 5.82 -16.91 -2.31
N PRO A 193 5.75 -15.98 -3.26
CA PRO A 193 4.47 -15.46 -3.73
C PRO A 193 3.68 -16.60 -4.38
N GLU A 194 2.42 -16.74 -3.97
CA GLU A 194 1.50 -17.68 -4.61
C GLU A 194 1.31 -17.26 -6.07
N SER A 195 1.64 -18.16 -7.00
CA SER A 195 1.36 -17.98 -8.41
C SER A 195 -0.15 -17.99 -8.59
N PHE A 196 -0.73 -16.85 -8.99
CA PHE A 196 -2.09 -16.77 -9.51
C PHE A 196 -2.16 -17.46 -10.90
N CYS A 197 -1.84 -18.75 -10.97
CA CYS A 197 -2.04 -19.56 -12.17
C CYS A 197 -3.47 -20.10 -12.28
N ASP A 198 -4.24 -20.13 -11.18
CA ASP A 198 -5.56 -20.78 -11.18
C ASP A 198 -6.71 -19.93 -11.74
N LEU A 199 -6.45 -18.69 -12.17
CA LEU A 199 -7.44 -17.84 -12.86
C LEU A 199 -7.31 -17.89 -14.40
N GLN A 200 -6.31 -18.59 -14.95
CA GLN A 200 -6.12 -18.65 -16.41
C GLN A 200 -6.99 -19.67 -17.13
N ASP A 201 -7.71 -20.55 -16.41
CA ASP A 201 -8.52 -21.61 -17.01
C ASP A 201 -10.04 -21.44 -16.85
N THR A 202 -10.50 -20.23 -16.52
CA THR A 202 -11.93 -19.91 -16.74
C THR A 202 -12.11 -19.57 -18.21
N LYS A 203 -12.25 -20.60 -19.05
CA LYS A 203 -12.76 -20.44 -20.41
C LYS A 203 -14.02 -19.59 -20.32
N ASP A 204 -14.07 -18.52 -21.11
CA ASP A 204 -15.22 -17.62 -21.14
C ASP A 204 -16.48 -18.46 -21.45
N PRO A 205 -17.42 -18.61 -20.52
CA PRO A 205 -18.63 -19.40 -20.74
C PRO A 205 -19.46 -18.82 -21.89
N ALA A 206 -19.25 -17.56 -22.27
CA ALA A 206 -19.87 -16.96 -23.44
C ALA A 206 -19.37 -17.52 -24.78
N GLN A 207 -18.19 -18.14 -24.81
CA GLN A 207 -17.57 -18.72 -26.01
C GLN A 207 -17.74 -20.24 -26.08
N ASP A 208 -18.30 -20.85 -25.04
CA ASP A 208 -18.51 -22.29 -24.97
C ASP A 208 -19.91 -22.64 -25.51
N LEU A 209 -19.92 -23.41 -26.60
CA LEU A 209 -21.14 -23.87 -27.28
C LEU A 209 -22.06 -24.71 -26.37
N GLN A 210 -21.52 -25.29 -25.29
CA GLN A 210 -22.30 -26.04 -24.30
C GLN A 210 -23.30 -25.14 -23.55
N TYR A 211 -23.03 -23.83 -23.44
CA TYR A 211 -23.88 -22.87 -22.73
C TYR A 211 -24.58 -21.88 -23.68
N ALA A 212 -24.68 -22.21 -24.98
CA ALA A 212 -25.34 -21.36 -25.97
C ALA A 212 -26.87 -21.39 -25.78
N GLU A 213 -27.45 -20.24 -25.48
CA GLU A 213 -28.88 -20.04 -25.30
C GLU A 213 -29.33 -18.86 -26.14
N TYR A 214 -30.23 -19.10 -27.10
CA TYR A 214 -30.65 -18.11 -28.09
C TYR A 214 -31.11 -16.78 -27.46
N GLU A 215 -31.96 -16.83 -26.44
CA GLU A 215 -32.48 -15.63 -25.78
C GLU A 215 -31.38 -14.81 -25.10
N VAL A 216 -30.43 -15.50 -24.45
CA VAL A 216 -29.27 -14.89 -23.79
C VAL A 216 -28.33 -14.27 -24.82
N ASP A 217 -28.09 -14.94 -25.94
CA ASP A 217 -27.21 -14.44 -27.00
C ASP A 217 -27.80 -13.24 -27.74
N VAL A 218 -29.12 -13.21 -27.96
CA VAL A 218 -29.82 -12.04 -28.51
C VAL A 218 -29.73 -10.84 -27.55
N MET A 219 -29.98 -11.04 -26.26
CA MET A 219 -29.85 -9.97 -25.25
C MET A 219 -28.41 -9.44 -25.14
N ARG A 220 -27.42 -10.33 -25.22
CA ARG A 220 -25.99 -9.96 -25.24
C ARG A 220 -25.65 -9.14 -26.48
N ALA A 221 -26.10 -9.56 -27.67
CA ALA A 221 -25.88 -8.83 -28.90
C ALA A 221 -26.48 -7.41 -28.83
N GLN A 222 -27.69 -7.29 -28.29
CA GLN A 222 -28.32 -5.98 -28.05
C GLN A 222 -27.49 -5.11 -27.10
N LYS A 223 -27.03 -5.64 -25.96
CA LYS A 223 -26.18 -4.90 -25.00
C LYS A 223 -24.84 -4.48 -25.59
N ASN A 224 -24.23 -5.33 -26.43
CA ASN A 224 -23.02 -4.97 -27.16
C ASN A 224 -23.27 -3.82 -28.13
N GLN A 225 -24.40 -3.81 -28.83
CA GLN A 225 -24.78 -2.72 -29.71
C GLN A 225 -25.03 -1.41 -28.94
N GLU A 226 -25.72 -1.47 -27.80
CA GLU A 226 -25.92 -0.33 -26.90
C GLU A 226 -24.58 0.24 -26.40
N LEU A 227 -23.63 -0.63 -26.03
CA LEU A 227 -22.30 -0.23 -25.60
C LEU A 227 -21.52 0.49 -26.72
N GLU A 228 -21.58 -0.02 -27.95
CA GLU A 228 -20.93 0.62 -29.09
C GLU A 228 -21.56 1.99 -29.43
N GLN A 229 -22.88 2.11 -29.32
CA GLN A 229 -23.56 3.40 -29.44
C GLN A 229 -23.11 4.37 -28.33
N TYR A 230 -23.03 3.90 -27.08
CA TYR A 230 -22.54 4.70 -25.96
C TYR A 230 -21.11 5.19 -26.19
N LYS A 231 -20.18 4.31 -26.60
CA LYS A 231 -18.78 4.69 -26.91
C LYS A 231 -18.71 5.76 -27.99
N ARG A 232 -19.52 5.65 -29.05
CA ARG A 232 -19.58 6.65 -30.13
C ARG A 232 -20.11 8.00 -29.64
N ASN A 233 -21.13 7.98 -28.79
CA ASN A 233 -21.72 9.20 -28.25
C ASN A 233 -20.78 9.88 -27.25
N ALA A 234 -20.20 9.12 -26.32
CA ALA A 234 -19.19 9.64 -25.38
C ALA A 234 -17.98 10.22 -26.13
N SER A 235 -17.46 9.55 -27.15
CA SER A 235 -16.33 10.07 -27.94
C SER A 235 -16.63 11.42 -28.63
N LYS A 236 -17.90 11.74 -28.90
CA LYS A 236 -18.31 13.04 -29.44
C LYS A 236 -18.39 14.10 -28.34
N THR A 237 -19.01 13.78 -27.21
CA THR A 237 -19.13 14.68 -26.06
C THR A 237 -17.77 15.07 -25.47
N TRP A 238 -16.81 14.14 -25.39
CA TRP A 238 -15.47 14.44 -24.88
C TRP A 238 -14.65 15.28 -25.86
N LYS A 239 -14.88 15.13 -27.18
CA LYS A 239 -14.28 16.00 -28.19
C LYS A 239 -14.85 17.41 -28.17
N GLU A 240 -16.13 17.59 -27.86
CA GLU A 240 -16.74 18.93 -27.71
C GLU A 240 -16.24 19.67 -26.46
N MET A 241 -15.87 18.97 -25.38
CA MET A 241 -15.31 19.59 -24.18
C MET A 241 -13.86 20.08 -24.31
N ASP A 242 -13.10 19.59 -25.30
CA ASP A 242 -11.70 20.00 -25.54
C ASP A 242 -11.58 21.24 -26.46
N PHE A 243 -12.70 21.86 -26.88
CA PHE A 243 -12.70 23.01 -27.82
C PHE A 243 -13.14 24.36 -27.26
N ASP A 244 -13.41 24.50 -25.95
CA ASP A 244 -13.58 25.82 -25.33
C ASP A 244 -12.32 26.20 -24.52
N SER A 245 -11.28 26.56 -25.24
CA SER A 245 -10.18 27.37 -24.71
C SER A 245 -9.87 28.47 -25.71
N ASP A 246 -10.75 29.47 -25.75
CA ASP A 246 -10.45 30.84 -26.18
C ASP A 246 -10.12 31.69 -24.95
#